data_AF-A0A0T0M663-F1
#
_entry.id   AF-A0A0T0M663-F1
#
_cell.length_a   1.000
_cell.length_b   1.000
_cell.length_c   1.000
_cell.angle_alpha   90.00
_cell.angle_beta   90.00
_cell.angle_gamma   90.00
#
_symmetry.space_group_name_H-M   'P 1'
#
loop_
_entity.id
_entity.type
_entity.pdbx_description
1 polymer ?
#
loop_
_entity_poly.entity_id
_entity_poly.type
_entity_poly.pdbx_seq_one_letter_code
_entity_poly.pdbx_strand_id
1 'polypeptide(L)'
;MNKIEDTFCIAVADYIKDYIKDNNIDLADLAAAANVDRKQVYRLINKENIPLLSTVVKIALAAGLKINIGKLQFNFDEYKANNKIFTAIPKDNKD
;
A
#
# COMPACT_ATOMS: atom_id res chain seq x y z
N MET A 1 -18.88 1.45 -5.41
CA MET A 1 -17.68 1.41 -4.56
C MET A 1 -16.66 0.56 -5.28
N ASN A 2 -15.60 1.19 -5.81
CA ASN A 2 -14.56 0.47 -6.53
C ASN A 2 -13.69 -0.23 -5.49
N LYS A 3 -13.87 -1.54 -5.34
CA LYS A 3 -12.95 -2.38 -4.55
C LYS A 3 -11.56 -2.23 -5.14
N ILE A 4 -10.54 -2.27 -4.29
CA ILE A 4 -9.15 -2.38 -4.74
C ILE A 4 -9.02 -3.70 -5.50
N GLU A 5 -8.82 -3.65 -6.82
CA GLU A 5 -8.45 -4.82 -7.65
C GLU A 5 -6.93 -5.03 -7.70
N ASP A 6 -6.18 -4.06 -7.18
CA ASP A 6 -4.73 -4.04 -7.17
C ASP A 6 -4.17 -4.96 -6.05
N THR A 7 -3.62 -6.10 -6.45
CA THR A 7 -3.07 -7.12 -5.54
C THR A 7 -1.87 -6.61 -4.72
N PHE A 8 -1.10 -5.63 -5.21
CA PHE A 8 -0.02 -5.01 -4.43
C PHE A 8 -0.59 -4.22 -3.25
N CYS A 9 -1.55 -3.36 -3.55
CA CYS A 9 -2.15 -2.48 -2.55
C CYS A 9 -2.90 -3.29 -1.48
N ILE A 10 -3.53 -4.39 -1.88
CA ILE A 10 -4.14 -5.35 -0.94
C ILE A 10 -3.09 -5.94 -0.01
N ALA A 11 -1.98 -6.46 -0.54
CA ALA A 11 -0.93 -7.09 0.27
C ALA A 11 -0.31 -6.10 1.28
N VAL A 12 -0.08 -4.85 0.86
CA VAL A 12 0.43 -3.80 1.76
C VAL A 12 -0.59 -3.44 2.83
N ALA A 13 -1.86 -3.30 2.47
CA ALA A 13 -2.92 -3.02 3.43
C ALA A 13 -3.09 -4.14 4.48
N ASP A 14 -3.04 -5.40 4.05
CA ASP A 14 -3.11 -6.56 4.95
C ASP A 14 -1.91 -6.60 5.90
N TYR A 15 -0.70 -6.41 5.39
CA TYR A 15 0.50 -6.36 6.22
C TYR A 15 0.43 -5.28 7.31
N ILE A 16 0.01 -4.06 6.94
CA ILE A 16 -0.14 -2.95 7.89
C ILE A 16 -1.25 -3.27 8.91
N LYS A 17 -2.36 -3.84 8.46
CA LYS A 17 -3.49 -4.20 9.32
C LYS A 17 -3.11 -5.25 10.37
N ASP A 18 -2.43 -6.30 9.96
CA ASP A 18 -1.99 -7.37 10.87
C ASP A 18 -1.02 -6.81 11.90
N TYR A 19 -0.06 -5.99 11.47
CA TYR A 19 0.88 -5.35 12.40
C TYR A 19 0.17 -4.45 13.43
N ILE A 20 -0.79 -3.62 13.01
CA ILE A 20 -1.57 -2.76 13.91
C ILE A 20 -2.30 -3.60 14.95
N LYS A 21 -2.92 -4.70 14.51
CA LYS A 21 -3.67 -5.62 15.38
C LYS A 21 -2.75 -6.31 16.38
N ASP A 22 -1.63 -6.84 15.94
CA ASP A 22 -0.67 -7.57 16.78
C ASP A 22 -0.03 -6.68 17.86
N ASN A 23 0.05 -5.38 17.61
CA ASN A 23 0.61 -4.39 18.54
C ASN A 23 -0.45 -3.56 19.28
N ASN A 24 -1.74 -3.89 19.12
CA ASN A 24 -2.87 -3.18 19.74
C ASN A 24 -2.83 -1.66 19.55
N ILE A 25 -2.51 -1.21 18.32
CA ILE A 25 -2.41 0.20 17.96
C ILE A 25 -3.80 0.76 17.66
N ASP A 26 -4.19 1.85 18.33
CA ASP A 26 -5.45 2.54 18.04
C ASP A 26 -5.38 3.32 16.72
N LEU A 27 -6.42 3.23 15.89
CA LEU A 27 -6.45 3.84 14.57
C LEU A 27 -6.51 5.38 14.62
N ALA A 28 -7.06 5.96 15.69
CA ALA A 28 -7.06 7.40 15.90
C ALA A 28 -5.66 7.92 16.18
N ASP A 29 -4.97 7.27 17.11
CA ASP A 29 -3.62 7.64 17.53
C ASP A 29 -2.65 7.44 16.35
N LEU A 30 -2.83 6.38 15.57
CA LEU A 30 -2.08 6.14 14.35
C LEU A 30 -2.31 7.24 13.31
N ALA A 31 -3.55 7.67 13.09
CA ALA A 31 -3.86 8.75 12.14
C ALA A 31 -3.22 10.08 12.57
N ALA A 32 -3.29 10.39 13.87
CA ALA A 32 -2.67 11.58 14.44
C ALA A 32 -1.14 11.54 14.28
N ALA A 33 -0.51 10.41 14.64
CA ALA A 33 0.94 10.21 14.51
C ALA A 33 1.41 10.26 13.05
N ALA A 34 0.62 9.74 12.11
CA ALA A 34 0.91 9.78 10.68
C ALA A 34 0.64 11.15 10.03
N ASN A 35 0.03 12.10 10.75
CA ASN A 35 -0.44 13.39 10.22
C ASN A 35 -1.32 13.20 8.97
N VAL A 36 -2.36 12.37 9.12
CA VAL A 36 -3.37 12.08 8.10
C VAL A 36 -4.78 12.09 8.69
N ASP A 37 -5.79 12.25 7.85
CA ASP A 37 -7.18 12.08 8.28
C ASP A 37 -7.44 10.62 8.69
N ARG A 38 -8.12 10.41 9.83
CA ARG A 38 -8.53 9.08 10.31
C ARG A 38 -9.26 8.27 9.24
N LYS A 39 -10.04 8.93 8.38
CA LYS A 39 -10.73 8.30 7.23
C LYS A 39 -9.75 7.66 6.24
N GLN A 40 -8.55 8.20 6.08
CA GLN A 40 -7.52 7.60 5.21
C GLN A 40 -6.99 6.29 5.79
N VAL A 41 -6.80 6.22 7.11
CA VAL A 41 -6.43 4.98 7.80
C VAL A 41 -7.53 3.93 7.63
N TYR A 42 -8.79 4.26 7.93
CA TYR A 42 -9.91 3.33 7.74
C TYR A 42 -10.03 2.82 6.31
N ARG A 43 -9.92 3.70 5.31
CA ARG A 43 -9.99 3.32 3.89
C ARG A 43 -8.90 2.34 3.49
N LEU A 44 -7.68 2.52 4.00
CA LEU A 44 -6.58 1.59 3.77
C LEU A 44 -6.89 0.22 4.39
N ILE A 45 -7.24 0.18 5.68
CA ILE A 45 -7.46 -1.06 6.44
C ILE A 45 -8.68 -1.84 5.94
N ASN A 46 -9.71 -1.15 5.48
CA ASN A 46 -10.92 -1.75 4.92
C ASN A 46 -10.82 -2.03 3.42
N LYS A 47 -9.70 -1.64 2.77
CA LYS A 47 -9.49 -1.80 1.31
C LYS A 47 -10.60 -1.12 0.49
N GLU A 48 -11.14 -0.01 0.99
CA GLU A 48 -12.24 0.74 0.36
C GLU A 48 -11.76 1.59 -0.82
N ASN A 49 -10.53 2.11 -0.73
CA ASN A 49 -9.85 2.85 -1.79
C ASN A 49 -8.34 2.79 -1.57
N ILE A 50 -7.55 2.85 -2.65
CA ILE A 50 -6.09 2.92 -2.59
C ILE A 50 -5.69 4.36 -2.20
N PRO A 51 -5.12 4.61 -1.01
CA PRO A 51 -4.55 5.92 -0.69
C PRO A 51 -3.31 6.16 -1.56
N LEU A 52 -2.87 7.42 -1.65
CA LEU A 52 -1.57 7.72 -2.26
C LEU A 52 -0.47 6.94 -1.54
N LEU A 53 0.55 6.49 -2.27
CA LEU A 53 1.71 5.79 -1.71
C LEU A 53 2.33 6.56 -0.53
N SER A 54 2.39 7.89 -0.64
CA SER A 54 2.86 8.78 0.43
C SER A 54 2.04 8.67 1.71
N THR A 55 0.72 8.50 1.61
CA THR A 55 -0.17 8.25 2.76
C THR A 55 0.11 6.90 3.38
N VAL A 56 0.29 5.85 2.57
CA VAL A 56 0.62 4.50 3.05
C VAL A 56 1.96 4.49 3.80
N VAL A 57 2.98 5.15 3.25
CA VAL A 57 4.29 5.30 3.88
C VAL A 57 4.20 6.01 5.23
N LYS A 58 3.45 7.13 5.32
CA LYS A 58 3.22 7.83 6.60
C LYS A 58 2.59 6.94 7.66
N ILE A 59 1.54 6.20 7.29
CA ILE A 59 0.83 5.30 8.20
C ILE A 59 1.76 4.17 8.67
N ALA A 60 2.52 3.55 7.77
CA ALA A 60 3.46 2.50 8.14
C ALA A 60 4.56 3.01 9.09
N LEU A 61 5.17 4.16 8.79
CA LEU A 61 6.18 4.76 9.66
C LEU A 61 5.63 5.12 11.04
N ALA A 62 4.41 5.67 11.11
CA ALA A 62 3.73 5.99 12.36
C ALA A 62 3.38 4.73 13.19
N ALA A 63 3.10 3.61 12.54
CA ALA A 63 2.96 2.32 13.22
C ALA A 63 4.29 1.76 13.76
N GLY A 64 5.43 2.42 13.48
CA GLY A 64 6.75 1.93 13.86
C GLY A 64 7.33 0.89 12.89
N LEU A 65 6.71 0.69 11.73
CA LEU A 65 7.25 -0.18 10.69
C LEU A 65 8.47 0.46 10.05
N LYS A 66 9.58 -0.27 10.03
CA LYS A 66 10.69 0.04 9.14
C LYS A 66 10.31 -0.42 7.74
N ILE A 67 10.06 0.53 6.84
CA ILE A 67 9.80 0.21 5.44
C ILE A 67 11.13 -0.19 4.78
N ASN A 68 11.36 -1.50 4.71
CA ASN A 68 12.40 -2.05 3.83
C ASN A 68 11.70 -2.55 2.57
N ILE A 69 11.57 -1.65 1.58
CA ILE A 69 10.93 -1.96 0.29
C ILE A 69 11.64 -3.15 -0.39
N GLY A 70 12.93 -3.39 -0.09
CA GLY A 70 13.69 -4.52 -0.60
C GLY A 70 13.33 -5.89 -0.03
N LYS A 71 12.56 -5.97 1.07
CA LYS A 71 12.11 -7.24 1.67
C LYS A 71 10.64 -7.57 1.37
N LEU A 72 9.90 -6.66 0.74
CA LEU A 72 8.52 -6.90 0.37
C LEU A 72 8.52 -7.90 -0.80
N GLN A 73 8.19 -9.16 -0.53
CA GLN A 73 8.03 -10.15 -1.60
C GLN A 73 6.77 -9.80 -2.39
N PHE A 74 6.98 -9.17 -3.54
CA PHE A 74 5.91 -8.86 -4.47
C PHE A 74 6.21 -9.46 -5.84
N ASN A 75 5.25 -10.21 -6.37
CA ASN A 75 5.35 -10.78 -7.70
C ASN A 75 4.98 -9.74 -8.75
N PHE A 76 5.98 -8.93 -9.14
CA PHE A 76 5.79 -7.88 -10.13
C PHE A 76 5.32 -8.43 -11.49
N ASP A 77 5.73 -9.63 -11.88
CA ASP A 77 5.35 -10.23 -13.16
C ASP A 77 3.86 -10.58 -13.20
N GLU A 78 3.36 -11.23 -12.14
CA GLU A 78 1.93 -11.53 -11.99
C GLU A 78 1.08 -10.25 -11.95
N TYR A 79 1.53 -9.24 -11.22
CA TYR A 79 0.85 -7.95 -11.17
C TYR A 79 0.80 -7.26 -12.53
N LYS A 80 1.91 -7.31 -13.27
CA LYS A 80 2.03 -6.73 -14.61
C LYS A 80 1.06 -7.39 -15.59
N ALA A 81 0.96 -8.73 -15.52
CA ALA A 81 0.02 -9.51 -16.32
C ALA A 81 -1.45 -9.19 -15.97
N ASN A 82 -1.79 -9.19 -14.68
CA ASN A 82 -3.16 -8.95 -14.19
C ASN A 82 -3.66 -7.54 -14.52
N ASN A 83 -2.77 -6.55 -14.56
CA ASN A 83 -3.11 -5.14 -14.79
C ASN A 83 -2.82 -4.65 -16.22
N LYS A 84 -2.45 -5.54 -17.15
CA LYS A 84 -2.14 -5.22 -18.56
C LYS A 84 -1.09 -4.11 -18.70
N ILE A 85 -0.06 -4.13 -17.86
CA ILE A 85 1.02 -3.15 -17.88
C ILE A 85 2.07 -3.61 -18.89
N PHE A 86 2.44 -2.76 -19.85
CA PHE A 86 3.45 -3.07 -20.86
C PHE A 86 4.77 -2.36 -20.57
N THR A 87 5.90 -2.99 -20.91
CA THR A 87 7.21 -2.30 -20.87
C THR A 87 7.23 -1.27 -22.01
N ALA A 88 7.54 -0.02 -21.69
CA ALA A 88 7.76 0.98 -22.72
C ALA A 88 8.98 0.62 -23.56
N ILE A 89 8.85 0.66 -24.89
CA ILE A 89 9.96 0.46 -25.81
C ILE A 89 10.67 1.81 -25.97
N PRO A 90 12.00 1.89 -25.76
CA PRO A 90 12.77 3.11 -26.03
C PRO A 90 12.56 3.58 -27.47
N LYS A 91 12.51 4.89 -27.69
CA LYS A 91 12.31 5.46 -29.03
C LYS A 91 13.36 5.01 -30.06
N ASP A 92 14.57 4.66 -29.60
CA ASP A 92 15.72 4.36 -30.46
C ASP A 92 15.86 2.86 -30.80
N ASN A 93 14.97 1.99 -30.30
CA ASN A 93 14.92 0.56 -30.65
C ASN A 93 13.63 0.24 -31.43
N LYS A 94 13.40 0.96 -32.52
CA LYS A 94 12.53 0.50 -33.61
C LYS A 94 13.44 -0.04 -34.72
N ASP A 95 13.78 -1.31 -34.63
CA ASP A 95 14.15 -2.08 -35.83
C ASP A 95 12.88 -2.35 -36.66
#